data_AF-A0A7S0NYL5-F1
#
_entry.id   AF-A0A7S0NYL5-F1
#
_cell.length_a   1.000
_cell.length_b   1.000
_cell.length_c   1.000
_cell.angle_alpha   90.00
_cell.angle_beta   90.00
_cell.angle_gamma   90.00
#
_symmetry.space_group_name_H-M   'P 1'
#
loop_
_entity.id
_entity.type
_entity.pdbx_description
1 polymer ?
#
loop_
_entity_poly.entity_id
_entity_poly.type
_entity_poly.pdbx_seq_one_letter_code
_entity_poly.pdbx_strand_id
1 'polypeptide(L)'
;EGAEGSSGDWRGAQEPLLMGLLAETLGVKVDQVADFELNLYDTQPAALCGAHSEFLNSARLDNLASCFLATEALVAHTSSQGAAEGEGEGEGGLAADCDVSLIALFDHEEVGSASAVGAGSPIMAESVRRIAAALAPPSSALADDLYAATVSRSFVLSADMAHAVHPNYQSKHEQAHGPKLNGGLVIKSNSNQRYASTPMTSFVVRELARRASLPPPQEFVVRNDCPCGSTIGPIISAATGIRAVDVGLPQLSMHSVREMMGVDDLSIGLNMFKAFFKDFRRLDNQLQ
;
A
#
# COMPACT_ATOMS: atom_id res chain seq x y z
N GLU A 1 38.84 31.94 -36.42
CA GLU A 1 38.55 32.29 -35.01
C GLU A 1 37.65 31.22 -34.45
N GLY A 2 38.11 30.57 -33.38
CA GLY A 2 37.56 29.30 -32.90
C GLY A 2 36.18 29.44 -32.32
N ALA A 3 35.22 28.69 -32.88
CA ALA A 3 34.01 28.32 -32.17
C ALA A 3 34.39 27.20 -31.19
N GLU A 4 34.87 27.57 -30.00
CA GLU A 4 34.82 26.68 -28.85
C GLU A 4 33.35 26.48 -28.52
N GLY A 5 32.78 25.38 -29.01
CA GLY A 5 31.45 24.94 -28.62
C GLY A 5 31.46 24.73 -27.11
N SER A 6 30.79 25.63 -26.39
CA SER A 6 30.49 25.43 -24.98
C SER A 6 29.88 24.04 -24.84
N SER A 7 30.53 23.15 -24.11
CA SER A 7 29.91 21.90 -23.67
C SER A 7 28.53 22.26 -23.13
N GLY A 8 27.47 21.76 -23.77
CA GLY A 8 26.09 22.18 -23.53
C GLY A 8 25.69 21.94 -22.07
N ASP A 9 25.93 22.93 -21.21
CA ASP A 9 25.56 22.88 -19.81
C ASP A 9 24.03 22.98 -19.72
N TRP A 10 23.40 21.85 -19.39
CA TRP A 10 21.94 21.73 -19.28
C TRP A 10 21.34 22.74 -18.29
N ARG A 11 22.14 23.23 -17.32
CA ARG A 11 21.77 24.26 -16.36
C ARG A 11 21.42 25.59 -17.04
N GLY A 12 22.02 25.89 -18.18
CA GLY A 12 21.70 27.08 -18.98
C GLY A 12 20.30 27.02 -19.62
N ALA A 13 19.69 25.83 -19.69
CA ALA A 13 18.31 25.65 -20.14
C ALA A 13 17.29 25.72 -18.99
N GLN A 14 17.73 25.88 -17.74
CA GLN A 14 16.86 25.96 -16.56
C GLN A 14 16.58 27.42 -16.18
N GLU A 15 15.46 27.63 -15.48
CA GLU A 15 15.11 28.95 -14.94
C GLU A 15 16.15 29.38 -13.88
N PRO A 16 16.86 30.51 -14.04
CA PRO A 16 17.91 30.92 -13.13
C PRO A 16 17.44 31.09 -11.67
N LEU A 17 16.20 31.54 -11.47
CA LEU A 17 15.61 31.67 -10.14
C LEU A 17 15.46 30.30 -9.46
N LEU A 18 15.00 29.28 -10.19
CA LEU A 18 14.87 27.92 -9.67
C LEU A 18 16.24 27.36 -9.27
N MET A 19 17.24 27.50 -10.13
CA MET A 19 18.61 27.06 -9.84
C MET A 19 19.18 27.75 -8.59
N GLY A 20 18.93 29.06 -8.44
CA GLY A 20 19.31 29.83 -7.26
C GLY A 20 18.64 29.31 -6.00
N LEU A 21 17.32 29.07 -6.04
CA LEU A 21 16.55 28.53 -4.91
C LEU A 21 17.05 27.14 -4.49
N LEU A 22 17.34 26.25 -5.44
CA LEU A 22 17.87 24.92 -5.15
C LEU A 22 19.25 25.00 -4.50
N ALA A 23 20.15 25.81 -5.05
CA ALA A 23 21.49 26.00 -4.52
C ALA A 23 21.47 26.58 -3.10
N GLU A 24 20.63 27.59 -2.87
CA GLU A 24 20.42 28.20 -1.55
C GLU A 24 19.86 27.18 -0.55
N THR A 25 18.82 26.44 -0.93
CA THR A 25 18.16 25.43 -0.08
C THR A 25 19.13 24.31 0.32
N LEU A 26 19.99 23.88 -0.61
CA LEU A 26 20.99 22.83 -0.38
C LEU A 26 22.28 23.35 0.29
N GLY A 27 22.48 24.66 0.37
CA GLY A 27 23.72 25.26 0.87
C GLY A 27 24.94 25.03 -0.02
N VAL A 28 24.72 24.90 -1.33
CA VAL A 28 25.76 24.66 -2.35
C VAL A 28 25.79 25.79 -3.38
N LYS A 29 26.81 25.80 -4.24
CA LYS A 29 26.84 26.68 -5.42
C LYS A 29 25.99 26.09 -6.55
N VAL A 30 25.48 26.95 -7.44
CA VAL A 30 24.65 26.54 -8.60
C VAL A 30 25.38 25.53 -9.50
N ASP A 31 26.70 25.70 -9.68
CA ASP A 31 27.54 24.80 -10.47
C ASP A 31 27.70 23.39 -9.85
N GLN A 32 27.36 23.23 -8.57
CA GLN A 32 27.39 21.94 -7.86
C GLN A 32 26.07 21.17 -7.96
N VAL A 33 24.98 21.78 -8.46
CA VAL A 33 23.72 21.07 -8.72
C VAL A 33 23.94 20.14 -9.90
N ALA A 34 23.88 18.82 -9.68
CA ALA A 34 24.19 17.82 -10.68
C ALA A 34 23.02 17.56 -11.65
N ASP A 35 21.82 17.37 -11.10
CA ASP A 35 20.54 17.18 -11.78
C ASP A 35 19.40 17.27 -10.73
N PHE A 36 18.13 17.30 -11.15
CA PHE A 36 17.00 17.22 -10.23
C PHE A 36 15.73 16.65 -10.89
N GLU A 37 14.91 15.98 -10.07
CA GLU A 37 13.52 15.63 -10.37
C GLU A 37 12.64 16.23 -9.28
N LEU A 38 11.84 17.23 -9.62
CA LEU A 38 11.05 18.01 -8.67
C LEU A 38 9.57 17.92 -9.01
N ASN A 39 8.76 17.68 -7.98
CA ASN A 39 7.31 17.66 -8.08
C ASN A 39 6.71 18.94 -7.50
N LEU A 40 5.76 19.53 -8.22
CA LEU A 40 4.90 20.58 -7.68
C LEU A 40 3.81 19.92 -6.82
N TYR A 41 3.58 20.46 -5.63
CA TYR A 41 2.59 19.90 -4.71
C TYR A 41 1.89 20.99 -3.88
N ASP A 42 0.67 20.69 -3.43
CA ASP A 42 -0.08 21.57 -2.54
C ASP A 42 0.63 21.71 -1.18
N THR A 43 0.90 22.95 -0.79
CA THR A 43 1.59 23.32 0.46
C THR A 43 0.61 23.49 1.62
N GLN A 44 -0.70 23.49 1.37
CA GLN A 44 -1.71 23.57 2.42
C GLN A 44 -1.70 22.29 3.27
N PRO A 45 -1.44 22.38 4.59
CA PRO A 45 -1.40 21.21 5.47
C PRO A 45 -2.69 20.41 5.48
N ALA A 46 -2.59 19.12 5.82
CA ALA A 46 -3.76 18.29 6.08
C ALA A 46 -4.59 18.86 7.23
N ALA A 47 -5.92 18.73 7.16
CA ALA A 47 -6.81 19.27 8.16
C ALA A 47 -8.06 18.40 8.34
N LEU A 48 -8.53 18.33 9.58
CA LEU A 48 -9.85 17.77 9.88
C LEU A 48 -10.94 18.74 9.43
N CYS A 49 -12.05 18.19 8.95
CA CYS A 49 -13.23 18.96 8.54
C CYS A 49 -14.54 18.20 8.85
N GLY A 50 -15.67 18.80 8.49
CA GLY A 50 -16.99 18.37 8.95
C GLY A 50 -17.37 19.02 10.28
N ALA A 51 -18.66 19.07 10.59
CA ALA A 51 -19.15 19.70 11.81
C ALA A 51 -18.63 19.00 13.08
N HIS A 52 -18.29 17.72 12.96
CA HIS A 52 -17.76 16.90 14.04
C HIS A 52 -16.28 16.52 13.87
N SER A 53 -15.56 17.18 12.96
CA SER A 53 -14.17 16.79 12.62
C SER A 53 -14.06 15.33 12.17
N GLU A 54 -15.09 14.84 11.48
CA GLU A 54 -15.28 13.43 11.10
C GLU A 54 -14.60 13.04 9.78
N PHE A 55 -14.02 14.01 9.07
CA PHE A 55 -13.31 13.80 7.80
C PHE A 55 -11.90 14.39 7.85
N LEU A 56 -10.98 13.74 7.14
CA LEU A 56 -9.63 14.24 6.87
C LEU A 56 -9.56 14.73 5.42
N ASN A 57 -9.13 15.97 5.23
CA ASN A 57 -8.71 16.49 3.91
C ASN A 57 -7.18 16.57 3.85
N SER A 58 -6.59 15.96 2.83
CA SER A 58 -5.15 16.02 2.59
C SER A 58 -4.84 15.92 1.11
N ALA A 59 -3.67 16.41 0.71
CA ALA A 59 -3.08 16.01 -0.56
C ALA A 59 -2.52 14.58 -0.43
N ARG A 60 -2.55 13.80 -1.52
CA ARG A 60 -1.84 12.53 -1.69
C ARG A 60 -2.26 11.42 -0.69
N LEU A 61 -3.55 11.37 -0.33
CA LEU A 61 -4.10 10.19 0.35
C LEU A 61 -3.91 8.94 -0.54
N ASP A 62 -4.20 9.11 -1.83
CA ASP A 62 -3.50 8.64 -3.03
C ASP A 62 -2.01 8.22 -3.07
N ASN A 63 -1.46 7.08 -2.65
CA ASN A 63 -1.90 6.05 -1.72
C ASN A 63 -1.10 6.14 -0.39
N LEU A 64 -0.56 7.33 -0.05
CA LEU A 64 0.29 7.51 1.14
C LEU A 64 -0.44 7.18 2.45
N ALA A 65 -1.77 7.28 2.46
CA ALA A 65 -2.56 6.89 3.63
C ALA A 65 -2.37 5.39 3.95
N SER A 66 -2.51 4.50 2.97
CA SER A 66 -2.31 3.06 3.19
C SER A 66 -0.84 2.74 3.49
N CYS A 67 0.11 3.40 2.81
CA CYS A 67 1.55 3.23 3.07
C CYS A 67 1.91 3.59 4.51
N PHE A 68 1.38 4.70 5.02
CA PHE A 68 1.57 5.14 6.40
C PHE A 68 1.02 4.11 7.38
N LEU A 69 -0.23 3.67 7.19
CA LEU A 69 -0.87 2.70 8.09
C LEU A 69 -0.17 1.34 8.08
N ALA A 70 0.28 0.86 6.92
CA ALA A 70 1.00 -0.41 6.80
C ALA A 70 2.35 -0.35 7.54
N THR A 71 3.04 0.79 7.44
CA THR A 71 4.30 1.04 8.16
C THR A 71 4.07 1.07 9.68
N GLU A 72 3.09 1.83 10.14
CA GLU A 72 2.70 1.89 11.56
C GLU A 72 2.29 0.52 12.11
N ALA A 73 1.54 -0.27 11.34
CA ALA A 73 1.14 -1.61 11.73
C ALA A 73 2.35 -2.55 11.86
N LEU A 74 3.29 -2.52 10.91
CA LEU A 74 4.50 -3.34 10.97
C LEU A 74 5.40 -2.93 12.14
N VAL A 75 5.58 -1.63 12.39
CA VAL A 75 6.33 -1.12 13.55
C VAL A 75 5.68 -1.58 14.85
N ALA A 76 4.35 -1.50 14.96
CA ALA A 76 3.63 -1.99 16.13
C ALA A 76 3.81 -3.51 16.33
N HIS A 77 3.76 -4.29 15.25
CA HIS A 77 3.98 -5.75 15.28
C HIS A 77 5.39 -6.13 15.76
N THR A 78 6.41 -5.38 15.33
CA THR A 78 7.79 -5.61 15.79
C THR A 78 8.02 -5.17 17.23
N SER A 79 7.34 -4.10 17.68
CA SER A 79 7.51 -3.51 19.02
C SER A 79 6.70 -4.23 20.09
N SER A 80 5.69 -5.03 19.71
CA SER A 80 4.94 -5.84 20.65
C SER A 80 5.82 -6.92 21.27
N GLN A 81 6.41 -6.59 22.43
CA GLN A 81 6.45 -7.47 23.59
C GLN A 81 5.00 -7.80 24.01
N GLY A 82 4.24 -8.45 23.12
CA GLY A 82 2.82 -8.73 23.27
C GLY A 82 2.58 -9.91 24.20
N ALA A 83 3.09 -9.82 25.43
CA ALA A 83 2.39 -10.41 26.55
C ALA A 83 0.99 -9.80 26.54
N ALA A 84 0.00 -10.63 26.26
CA ALA A 84 -1.34 -10.34 26.74
C ALA A 84 -1.22 -10.09 28.24
N GLU A 85 -1.69 -8.93 28.71
CA GLU A 85 -2.12 -8.80 30.09
C GLU A 85 -3.33 -9.74 30.26
N GLY A 86 -3.05 -11.03 30.47
CA GLY A 86 -4.04 -12.10 30.46
C GLY A 86 -3.50 -13.38 29.84
N GLU A 87 -3.00 -14.24 30.73
CA GLU A 87 -2.73 -15.67 30.52
C GLU A 87 -1.54 -16.05 29.62
N GLY A 88 -0.37 -16.16 30.27
CA GLY A 88 0.75 -16.97 29.81
C GLY A 88 2.01 -16.16 29.49
N GLU A 89 3.03 -16.31 30.34
CA GLU A 89 4.42 -15.96 30.03
C GLU A 89 4.90 -16.85 28.86
N GLY A 90 4.68 -16.39 27.63
CA GLY A 90 5.18 -17.00 26.41
C GLY A 90 5.94 -15.95 25.61
N GLU A 91 7.07 -16.35 25.04
CA GLU A 91 7.90 -15.56 24.13
C GLU A 91 7.00 -14.91 23.07
N GLY A 92 6.72 -13.61 23.22
CA GLY A 92 5.87 -12.84 22.33
C GLY A 92 6.70 -11.79 21.59
N GLY A 93 6.36 -11.56 20.31
CA GLY A 93 7.04 -10.61 19.44
C GLY A 93 7.76 -11.29 18.27
N LEU A 94 8.66 -10.57 17.60
CA LEU A 94 9.34 -11.01 16.37
C LEU A 94 10.05 -12.38 16.51
N ALA A 95 10.54 -12.72 17.71
CA ALA A 95 11.22 -13.99 17.97
C ALA A 95 10.30 -15.22 17.91
N ALA A 96 9.00 -15.02 18.16
CA ALA A 96 7.98 -16.07 18.08
C ALA A 96 7.14 -15.98 16.80
N ASP A 97 7.45 -15.02 15.91
CA ASP A 97 6.81 -14.94 14.61
C ASP A 97 7.23 -16.14 13.76
N CYS A 98 6.24 -16.87 13.27
CA CYS A 98 6.43 -18.05 12.44
C CYS A 98 6.41 -17.72 10.94
N ASP A 99 6.16 -16.46 10.57
CA ASP A 99 6.23 -15.96 9.20
C ASP A 99 7.27 -14.83 9.06
N VAL A 100 7.62 -14.53 7.81
CA VAL A 100 8.32 -13.29 7.47
C VAL A 100 7.28 -12.22 7.16
N SER A 101 7.06 -11.31 8.10
CA SER A 101 6.22 -10.12 7.91
C SER A 101 6.96 -9.07 7.07
N LEU A 102 6.33 -8.58 6.00
CA LEU A 102 6.93 -7.65 5.04
C LEU A 102 5.90 -6.59 4.60
N ILE A 103 6.37 -5.35 4.42
CA ILE A 103 5.70 -4.33 3.60
C ILE A 103 6.56 -4.02 2.38
N ALA A 104 5.92 -3.84 1.22
CA ALA A 104 6.57 -3.39 0.00
C ALA A 104 5.85 -2.14 -0.50
N LEU A 105 6.58 -1.02 -0.56
CA LEU A 105 6.07 0.28 -1.00
C LEU A 105 6.66 0.57 -2.38
N PHE A 106 5.83 0.61 -3.41
CA PHE A 106 6.25 0.74 -4.80
C PHE A 106 6.07 2.17 -5.31
N ASP A 107 6.94 2.55 -6.24
CA ASP A 107 6.80 3.78 -7.01
C ASP A 107 6.10 3.50 -8.36
N HIS A 108 5.77 4.56 -9.10
CA HIS A 108 5.25 4.48 -10.46
C HIS A 108 3.94 3.71 -10.64
N GLU A 109 3.14 3.51 -9.59
CA GLU A 109 1.82 2.87 -9.68
C GLU A 109 0.93 3.63 -10.68
N GLU A 110 0.85 4.95 -10.49
CA GLU A 110 0.04 5.89 -11.26
C GLU A 110 0.41 6.00 -12.75
N VAL A 111 1.59 5.48 -13.13
CA VAL A 111 2.08 5.42 -14.51
C VAL A 111 2.19 3.99 -15.04
N GLY A 112 1.58 3.02 -14.35
CA GLY A 112 1.40 1.64 -14.78
C GLY A 112 2.37 0.61 -14.20
N SER A 113 3.16 0.98 -13.18
CA SER A 113 4.08 0.10 -12.43
C SER A 113 5.22 -0.55 -13.23
N ALA A 114 5.36 -0.22 -14.52
CA ALA A 114 6.37 -0.78 -15.43
C ALA A 114 7.71 -0.03 -15.32
N SER A 115 8.37 -0.14 -14.17
CA SER A 115 9.69 0.45 -13.92
C SER A 115 10.53 -0.47 -13.03
N ALA A 116 11.80 -0.14 -12.82
CA ALA A 116 12.67 -0.92 -11.92
C ALA A 116 12.26 -0.85 -10.44
N VAL A 117 11.48 0.17 -10.05
CA VAL A 117 11.02 0.44 -8.67
C VAL A 117 9.50 0.29 -8.49
N GLY A 118 8.79 -0.02 -9.57
CA GLY A 118 7.35 -0.27 -9.55
C GLY A 118 7.01 -1.73 -9.28
N ALA A 119 5.73 -2.01 -9.09
CA ALA A 119 5.25 -3.35 -8.77
C ALA A 119 5.46 -4.37 -9.91
N GLY A 120 5.64 -3.90 -11.15
CA GLY A 120 6.00 -4.75 -12.29
C GLY A 120 7.47 -5.17 -12.31
N SER A 121 8.29 -4.67 -11.37
CA SER A 121 9.69 -5.04 -11.24
C SER A 121 9.85 -6.44 -10.62
N PRO A 122 11.03 -7.09 -10.80
CA PRO A 122 11.31 -8.37 -10.16
C PRO A 122 11.55 -8.28 -8.64
N ILE A 123 11.51 -7.08 -8.05
CA ILE A 123 12.01 -6.84 -6.69
C ILE A 123 11.27 -7.67 -5.64
N MET A 124 9.96 -7.88 -5.80
CA MET A 124 9.16 -8.66 -4.84
C MET A 124 9.58 -10.14 -4.86
N ALA A 125 9.59 -10.75 -6.06
CA ALA A 125 9.98 -12.15 -6.22
C ALA A 125 11.44 -12.40 -5.80
N GLU A 126 12.34 -11.49 -6.16
CA GLU A 126 13.75 -11.57 -5.78
C GLU A 126 13.97 -11.38 -4.28
N SER A 127 13.23 -10.47 -3.64
CA SER A 127 13.32 -10.27 -2.19
C SER A 127 12.87 -11.53 -1.44
N VAL A 128 11.73 -12.11 -1.81
CA VAL A 128 11.24 -13.37 -1.20
C VAL A 128 12.25 -14.49 -1.41
N ARG A 129 12.80 -14.65 -2.61
CA ARG A 129 13.83 -15.65 -2.92
C ARG A 129 15.08 -15.48 -2.08
N ARG A 130 15.60 -14.27 -1.98
CA ARG A 130 16.84 -13.98 -1.22
C ARG A 130 16.63 -14.14 0.28
N ILE A 131 15.48 -13.73 0.81
CA ILE A 131 15.13 -13.93 2.22
C ILE A 131 15.01 -15.43 2.53
N ALA A 132 14.26 -16.18 1.71
CA ALA A 132 14.11 -17.61 1.89
C ALA A 132 15.45 -18.34 1.84
N ALA A 133 16.33 -17.99 0.89
CA ALA A 133 17.66 -18.56 0.79
C ALA A 133 18.56 -18.21 1.99
N ALA A 134 18.47 -16.99 2.51
CA ALA A 134 19.25 -16.55 3.67
C ALA A 134 18.80 -17.23 4.97
N LEU A 135 17.51 -17.56 5.10
CA LEU A 135 16.95 -18.26 6.24
C LEU A 135 17.01 -19.79 6.11
N ALA A 136 17.40 -20.31 4.95
CA ALA A 136 17.50 -21.74 4.71
C ALA A 136 18.64 -22.38 5.52
N PRO A 137 18.46 -23.59 6.06
CA PRO A 137 19.55 -24.33 6.70
C PRO A 137 20.72 -24.59 5.73
N PRO A 138 21.99 -24.55 6.19
CA PRO A 138 23.18 -24.68 5.33
C PRO A 138 23.27 -25.99 4.52
N SER A 139 22.51 -27.02 4.90
CA SER A 139 22.50 -28.35 4.27
C SER A 139 21.35 -28.57 3.28
N SER A 140 20.55 -27.53 2.98
CA SER A 140 19.39 -27.64 2.11
C SER A 140 19.80 -27.62 0.63
N ALA A 141 19.87 -28.80 -0.01
CA ALA A 141 19.87 -28.93 -1.47
C ALA A 141 18.50 -28.59 -2.11
N LEU A 142 17.58 -27.99 -1.34
CA LEU A 142 16.15 -27.80 -1.63
C LEU A 142 15.76 -26.31 -1.67
N ALA A 143 16.68 -25.42 -2.04
CA ALA A 143 16.43 -23.97 -2.02
C ALA A 143 15.23 -23.55 -2.90
N ASP A 144 15.09 -24.16 -4.08
CA ASP A 144 13.96 -23.88 -4.98
C ASP A 144 12.63 -24.43 -4.42
N ASP A 145 12.66 -25.61 -3.79
CA ASP A 145 11.48 -26.18 -3.11
C ASP A 145 11.05 -25.33 -1.92
N LEU A 146 12.00 -24.73 -1.19
CA LEU A 146 11.71 -23.80 -0.09
C LEU A 146 11.05 -22.51 -0.60
N TYR A 147 11.55 -21.94 -1.70
CA TYR A 147 10.92 -20.77 -2.33
C TYR A 147 9.48 -21.08 -2.77
N ALA A 148 9.28 -22.20 -3.47
CA ALA A 148 7.94 -22.62 -3.92
C ALA A 148 6.98 -22.84 -2.73
N ALA A 149 7.45 -23.52 -1.68
CA ALA A 149 6.68 -23.71 -0.46
C ALA A 149 6.34 -22.37 0.22
N THR A 150 7.29 -21.43 0.27
CA THR A 150 7.10 -20.08 0.82
C THR A 150 6.03 -19.32 0.06
N VAL A 151 6.11 -19.28 -1.28
CA VAL A 151 5.12 -18.65 -2.14
C VAL A 151 3.72 -19.23 -1.91
N SER A 152 3.61 -20.57 -1.86
CA SER A 152 2.31 -21.25 -1.68
C SER A 152 1.62 -20.94 -0.34
N ARG A 153 2.40 -20.61 0.70
CA ARG A 153 1.92 -20.28 2.05
C ARG A 153 1.85 -18.79 2.32
N SER A 154 2.25 -17.96 1.37
CA SER A 154 2.25 -16.50 1.49
C SER A 154 0.88 -15.91 1.15
N PHE A 155 0.66 -14.67 1.59
CA PHE A 155 -0.54 -13.90 1.28
C PHE A 155 -0.18 -12.43 1.14
N VAL A 156 -0.73 -11.78 0.12
CA VAL A 156 -0.54 -10.35 -0.13
C VAL A 156 -1.84 -9.61 0.17
N LEU A 157 -1.76 -8.64 1.08
CA LEU A 157 -2.78 -7.62 1.26
C LEU A 157 -2.40 -6.42 0.38
N SER A 158 -2.95 -6.35 -0.83
CA SER A 158 -2.76 -5.24 -1.77
C SER A 158 -3.60 -4.06 -1.30
N ALA A 159 -2.98 -3.12 -0.58
CA ALA A 159 -3.65 -2.00 0.03
C ALA A 159 -3.53 -0.74 -0.84
N ASP A 160 -4.66 -0.28 -1.35
CA ASP A 160 -4.76 0.89 -2.20
C ASP A 160 -6.15 1.54 -2.04
N MET A 161 -6.28 2.86 -2.14
CA MET A 161 -7.50 3.56 -1.76
C MET A 161 -8.75 3.06 -2.53
N ALA A 162 -9.93 3.33 -1.99
CA ALA A 162 -11.21 2.90 -2.57
C ALA A 162 -12.15 4.10 -2.77
N HIS A 163 -13.00 4.03 -3.79
CA HIS A 163 -13.99 5.08 -4.03
C HIS A 163 -15.18 4.95 -3.07
N ALA A 164 -15.36 5.94 -2.21
CA ALA A 164 -16.60 6.11 -1.45
C ALA A 164 -17.71 6.63 -2.37
N VAL A 165 -18.97 6.30 -2.04
CA VAL A 165 -20.13 6.80 -2.77
C VAL A 165 -20.20 8.31 -2.66
N HIS A 166 -19.94 9.00 -3.77
CA HIS A 166 -20.08 10.44 -3.82
C HIS A 166 -21.57 10.83 -3.82
N PRO A 167 -22.06 11.63 -2.85
CA PRO A 167 -23.49 11.91 -2.70
C PRO A 167 -24.12 12.63 -3.91
N ASN A 168 -23.35 13.48 -4.60
CA ASN A 168 -23.80 14.13 -5.83
C ASN A 168 -23.75 13.23 -7.09
N TYR A 169 -23.07 12.08 -7.02
CA TYR A 169 -22.85 11.18 -8.17
C TYR A 169 -23.14 9.72 -7.81
N GLN A 170 -24.18 9.49 -7.00
CA GLN A 170 -24.56 8.14 -6.55
C GLN A 170 -24.80 7.19 -7.73
N SER A 171 -25.34 7.71 -8.84
CA SER A 171 -25.58 6.94 -10.06
C SER A 171 -24.31 6.35 -10.70
N LYS A 172 -23.12 6.82 -10.33
CA LYS A 172 -21.84 6.26 -10.80
C LYS A 172 -21.39 5.01 -10.03
N HIS A 173 -22.06 4.67 -8.94
CA HIS A 173 -21.70 3.55 -8.07
C HIS A 173 -22.68 2.39 -8.22
N GLU A 174 -22.20 1.18 -7.96
CA GLU A 174 -23.08 0.02 -7.84
C GLU A 174 -23.86 0.10 -6.52
N GLN A 175 -25.19 -0.05 -6.59
CA GLN A 175 -26.08 0.24 -5.47
C GLN A 175 -25.85 -0.68 -4.26
N ALA A 176 -25.50 -1.94 -4.51
CA ALA A 176 -25.25 -2.94 -3.46
C ALA A 176 -23.79 -2.95 -2.96
N HIS A 177 -22.86 -2.31 -3.66
CA HIS A 177 -21.41 -2.38 -3.40
C HIS A 177 -20.80 -0.97 -3.38
N GLY A 178 -21.46 -0.07 -2.65
CA GLY A 178 -21.07 1.34 -2.51
C GLY A 178 -20.47 1.63 -1.14
N PRO A 179 -19.14 1.76 -1.01
CA PRO A 179 -18.48 2.09 0.25
C PRO A 179 -18.90 3.44 0.80
N LYS A 180 -18.97 3.54 2.12
CA LYS A 180 -19.25 4.76 2.86
C LYS A 180 -18.00 5.18 3.62
N LEU A 181 -17.81 6.49 3.75
CA LEU A 181 -16.82 7.07 4.66
C LEU A 181 -17.16 6.67 6.11
N ASN A 182 -16.13 6.52 6.94
CA ASN A 182 -16.20 6.02 8.32
C ASN A 182 -16.83 4.62 8.44
N GLY A 183 -16.88 3.86 7.33
CA GLY A 183 -17.42 2.51 7.29
C GLY A 183 -16.36 1.42 7.43
N GLY A 184 -15.09 1.78 7.45
CA GLY A 184 -13.97 0.86 7.56
C GLY A 184 -13.48 0.32 6.22
N LEU A 185 -12.63 -0.70 6.31
CA LEU A 185 -11.93 -1.32 5.18
C LEU A 185 -12.89 -1.74 4.06
N VAL A 186 -12.49 -1.54 2.82
CA VAL A 186 -13.21 -1.94 1.62
C VAL A 186 -12.48 -3.10 0.95
N ILE A 187 -13.17 -4.17 0.61
CA ILE A 187 -12.67 -5.23 -0.28
C ILE A 187 -13.06 -4.85 -1.71
N LYS A 188 -12.06 -4.73 -2.60
CA LYS A 188 -12.25 -4.35 -4.00
C LYS A 188 -12.28 -5.60 -4.86
N SER A 189 -13.35 -5.80 -5.63
CA SER A 189 -13.46 -6.95 -6.54
C SER A 189 -13.92 -6.54 -7.94
N ASN A 190 -13.40 -7.25 -8.95
CA ASN A 190 -13.69 -6.95 -10.35
C ASN A 190 -13.57 -8.23 -11.19
N SER A 191 -14.55 -8.47 -12.06
CA SER A 191 -14.61 -9.68 -12.90
C SER A 191 -13.46 -9.77 -13.90
N ASN A 192 -12.89 -8.63 -14.33
CA ASN A 192 -11.77 -8.57 -15.27
C ASN A 192 -10.40 -8.62 -14.56
N GLN A 193 -10.35 -9.01 -13.28
CA GLN A 193 -9.10 -9.11 -12.50
C GLN A 193 -8.32 -7.78 -12.46
N ARG A 194 -9.03 -6.65 -12.46
CA ARG A 194 -8.46 -5.33 -12.12
C ARG A 194 -8.05 -5.23 -10.65
N TYR A 195 -8.63 -6.11 -9.84
CA TYR A 195 -8.31 -6.41 -8.46
C TYR A 195 -8.12 -7.93 -8.37
N ALA A 196 -7.10 -8.40 -7.65
CA ALA A 196 -6.76 -9.81 -7.47
C ALA A 196 -7.67 -10.55 -6.47
N SER A 197 -8.60 -9.83 -5.84
CA SER A 197 -9.53 -10.37 -4.86
C SER A 197 -10.35 -11.53 -5.43
N THR A 198 -10.34 -12.63 -4.68
CA THR A 198 -11.20 -13.80 -4.92
C THR A 198 -12.12 -14.01 -3.71
N PRO A 199 -13.19 -14.81 -3.82
CA PRO A 199 -14.02 -15.15 -2.66
C PRO A 199 -13.21 -15.74 -1.50
N MET A 200 -12.19 -16.56 -1.79
CA MET A 200 -11.33 -17.19 -0.78
C MET A 200 -10.40 -16.17 -0.11
N THR A 201 -9.74 -15.31 -0.87
CA THR A 201 -8.85 -14.29 -0.28
C THR A 201 -9.62 -13.21 0.47
N SER A 202 -10.82 -12.87 -0.01
CA SER A 202 -11.76 -11.97 0.69
C SER A 202 -12.28 -12.56 2.00
N PHE A 203 -12.52 -13.88 2.06
CA PHE A 203 -12.95 -14.55 3.29
C PHE A 203 -11.92 -14.37 4.42
N VAL A 204 -10.62 -14.50 4.11
CA VAL A 204 -9.54 -14.29 5.08
C VAL A 204 -9.64 -12.90 5.71
N VAL A 205 -9.84 -11.86 4.90
CA VAL A 205 -9.99 -10.47 5.38
C VAL A 205 -11.22 -10.31 6.28
N ARG A 206 -12.38 -10.86 5.88
CA ARG A 206 -13.60 -10.78 6.71
C ARG A 206 -13.43 -11.48 8.04
N GLU A 207 -12.77 -12.64 8.05
CA GLU A 207 -12.54 -13.41 9.27
C GLU A 207 -11.50 -12.76 10.18
N LEU A 208 -10.46 -12.11 9.63
CA LEU A 208 -9.53 -11.28 10.40
C LEU A 208 -10.26 -10.11 11.08
N ALA A 209 -11.09 -9.37 10.34
CA ALA A 209 -11.89 -8.28 10.90
C ALA A 209 -12.80 -8.78 12.03
N ARG A 210 -13.46 -9.93 11.84
CA ARG A 210 -14.32 -10.55 12.87
C ARG A 210 -13.54 -10.92 14.13
N ARG A 211 -12.35 -11.53 14.00
CA ARG A 211 -11.48 -11.92 15.13
C ARG A 211 -10.95 -10.71 15.89
N ALA A 212 -10.65 -9.63 15.16
CA ALA A 212 -10.21 -8.36 15.73
C ALA A 212 -11.36 -7.50 16.28
N SER A 213 -12.62 -7.99 16.25
CA SER A 213 -13.81 -7.22 16.65
C SER A 213 -13.95 -5.87 15.91
N LEU A 214 -13.51 -5.83 14.65
CA LEU A 214 -13.65 -4.68 13.77
C LEU A 214 -14.98 -4.72 13.00
N PRO A 215 -15.46 -3.57 12.48
CA PRO A 215 -16.59 -3.56 11.56
C PRO A 215 -16.35 -4.51 10.38
N PRO A 216 -17.40 -5.20 9.88
CA PRO A 216 -17.29 -6.01 8.69
C PRO A 216 -16.76 -5.16 7.52
N PRO A 217 -15.78 -5.65 6.74
CA PRO A 217 -15.32 -4.93 5.55
C PRO A 217 -16.46 -4.65 4.60
N GLN A 218 -16.45 -3.45 4.02
CA GLN A 218 -17.37 -3.04 2.96
C GLN A 218 -16.96 -3.70 1.64
N GLU A 219 -17.88 -3.77 0.70
CA GLU A 219 -17.62 -4.35 -0.62
C GLU A 219 -17.66 -3.25 -1.69
N PHE A 220 -16.70 -3.29 -2.61
CA PHE A 220 -16.67 -2.42 -3.78
C PHE A 220 -16.59 -3.24 -5.05
N VAL A 221 -17.52 -2.95 -5.96
CA VAL A 221 -17.55 -3.44 -7.33
C VAL A 221 -17.96 -2.26 -8.21
N VAL A 222 -17.25 -2.07 -9.32
CA VAL A 222 -17.67 -1.08 -10.32
C VAL A 222 -18.90 -1.59 -11.06
N ARG A 223 -19.77 -0.68 -11.50
CA ARG A 223 -20.87 -1.04 -12.41
C ARG A 223 -20.30 -1.69 -13.68
N ASN A 224 -21.01 -2.68 -14.21
CA ASN A 224 -20.57 -3.42 -15.41
C ASN A 224 -20.42 -2.54 -16.66
N ASP A 225 -21.11 -1.40 -16.72
CA ASP A 225 -21.04 -0.44 -17.82
C ASP A 225 -19.96 0.64 -17.66
N CYS A 226 -19.18 0.58 -16.57
CA CYS A 226 -18.13 1.54 -16.25
C CYS A 226 -16.76 0.85 -16.18
N PRO A 227 -15.70 1.43 -16.77
CA PRO A 227 -14.35 0.95 -16.54
C PRO A 227 -13.93 1.25 -15.08
N CYS A 228 -12.97 0.49 -14.57
CA CYS A 228 -12.29 0.80 -13.31
C CYS A 228 -10.77 0.85 -13.52
N GLY A 229 -10.09 1.58 -12.63
CA GLY A 229 -8.64 1.47 -12.49
C GLY A 229 -8.21 0.04 -12.16
N SER A 230 -6.91 -0.22 -12.32
CA SER A 230 -6.25 -1.42 -11.84
C SER A 230 -5.39 -1.06 -10.65
N THR A 231 -4.92 -2.06 -9.91
CA THR A 231 -3.95 -1.88 -8.82
C THR A 231 -2.72 -2.75 -9.05
N ILE A 232 -1.78 -2.69 -8.12
CA ILE A 232 -0.60 -3.56 -8.07
C ILE A 232 -0.92 -5.01 -7.69
N GLY A 233 -2.10 -5.30 -7.11
CA GLY A 233 -2.48 -6.63 -6.61
C GLY A 233 -2.38 -7.71 -7.70
N PRO A 234 -3.04 -7.55 -8.86
CA PRO A 234 -2.91 -8.47 -9.99
C PRO A 234 -1.48 -8.60 -10.51
N ILE A 235 -0.71 -7.50 -10.55
CA ILE A 235 0.68 -7.49 -11.03
C ILE A 235 1.55 -8.38 -10.14
N ILE A 236 1.48 -8.16 -8.83
CA ILE A 236 2.26 -8.92 -7.85
C ILE A 236 1.83 -10.39 -7.85
N SER A 237 0.52 -10.65 -7.84
CA SER A 237 0.00 -12.02 -7.81
C SER A 237 0.39 -12.81 -9.07
N ALA A 238 0.30 -12.19 -10.25
CA ALA A 238 0.72 -12.82 -11.50
C ALA A 238 2.24 -13.05 -11.57
N ALA A 239 3.04 -12.11 -11.09
CA ALA A 239 4.51 -12.21 -11.13
C ALA A 239 5.09 -13.21 -10.12
N THR A 240 4.45 -13.36 -8.95
CA THR A 240 4.97 -14.16 -7.84
C THR A 240 4.26 -15.50 -7.64
N GLY A 241 3.01 -15.62 -8.07
CA GLY A 241 2.12 -16.73 -7.72
C GLY A 241 1.53 -16.65 -6.31
N ILE A 242 1.83 -15.59 -5.55
CA ILE A 242 1.28 -15.40 -4.21
C ILE A 242 -0.18 -14.97 -4.33
N ARG A 243 -1.05 -15.59 -3.53
CA ARG A 243 -2.47 -15.22 -3.46
C ARG A 243 -2.64 -13.82 -2.84
N ALA A 244 -3.46 -13.00 -3.48
CA ALA A 244 -3.65 -11.60 -3.08
C ALA A 244 -5.12 -11.24 -2.88
N VAL A 245 -5.36 -10.19 -2.09
CA VAL A 245 -6.64 -9.51 -1.98
C VAL A 245 -6.39 -8.01 -2.07
N ASP A 246 -7.22 -7.32 -2.84
CA ASP A 246 -7.19 -5.87 -2.93
C ASP A 246 -8.16 -5.28 -1.92
N VAL A 247 -7.62 -4.43 -1.07
CA VAL A 247 -8.35 -3.69 -0.05
C VAL A 247 -8.03 -2.21 -0.13
N GLY A 248 -8.89 -1.39 0.45
CA GLY A 248 -8.67 0.05 0.50
C GLY A 248 -9.45 0.75 1.58
N LEU A 249 -9.10 1.99 1.85
CA LEU A 249 -9.91 2.88 2.66
C LEU A 249 -10.77 3.78 1.77
N PRO A 250 -12.04 4.00 2.12
CA PRO A 250 -12.96 4.76 1.31
C PRO A 250 -12.55 6.25 1.31
N GLN A 251 -12.43 6.84 0.12
CA GLN A 251 -12.16 8.25 -0.08
C GLN A 251 -13.04 8.87 -1.17
N LEU A 252 -13.17 10.19 -1.12
CA LEU A 252 -13.72 11.02 -2.17
C LEU A 252 -12.60 11.80 -2.86
N SER A 253 -12.88 12.14 -4.12
CA SER A 253 -12.00 12.96 -4.96
C SER A 253 -10.62 12.33 -5.21
N MET A 254 -10.55 11.00 -5.30
CA MET A 254 -9.31 10.28 -5.66
C MET A 254 -8.61 10.91 -6.88
N HIS A 255 -7.30 11.11 -6.78
CA HIS A 255 -6.42 11.82 -7.75
C HIS A 255 -6.66 13.34 -7.86
N SER A 256 -7.46 13.93 -6.98
CA SER A 256 -7.50 15.38 -6.79
C SER A 256 -6.21 15.85 -6.12
N VAL A 257 -5.86 17.13 -6.35
CA VAL A 257 -4.82 17.80 -5.55
C VAL A 257 -5.13 17.78 -4.05
N ARG A 258 -6.41 17.68 -3.69
CA ARG A 258 -6.90 17.54 -2.33
C ARG A 258 -8.04 16.52 -2.26
N GLU A 259 -7.79 15.47 -1.50
CA GLU A 259 -8.64 14.29 -1.35
C GLU A 259 -9.25 14.28 0.06
N MET A 260 -10.34 13.53 0.23
CA MET A 260 -11.08 13.47 1.50
C MET A 260 -11.39 12.04 1.90
N MET A 261 -11.11 11.65 3.14
CA MET A 261 -11.48 10.35 3.70
C MET A 261 -12.11 10.49 5.10
N GLY A 262 -12.70 9.42 5.62
CA GLY A 262 -13.19 9.38 6.99
C GLY A 262 -12.05 9.23 8.00
N VAL A 263 -12.19 9.85 9.18
CA VAL A 263 -11.21 9.72 10.27
C VAL A 263 -11.24 8.31 10.88
N ASP A 264 -12.42 7.71 10.99
CA ASP A 264 -12.56 6.37 11.56
C ASP A 264 -11.95 5.31 10.63
N ASP A 265 -11.95 5.55 9.32
CA ASP A 265 -11.37 4.66 8.32
C ASP A 265 -9.85 4.48 8.56
N LEU A 266 -9.13 5.52 9.00
CA LEU A 266 -7.72 5.41 9.37
C LEU A 266 -7.51 4.47 10.56
N SER A 267 -8.31 4.63 11.61
CA SER A 267 -8.19 3.83 12.84
C SER A 267 -8.58 2.37 12.60
N ILE A 268 -9.68 2.14 11.87
CA ILE A 268 -10.12 0.81 11.48
C ILE A 268 -9.08 0.16 10.56
N GLY A 269 -8.55 0.89 9.59
CA GLY A 269 -7.50 0.44 8.67
C GLY A 269 -6.22 0.02 9.41
N LEU A 270 -5.74 0.86 10.34
CA LEU A 270 -4.57 0.54 11.16
C LEU A 270 -4.77 -0.76 11.94
N ASN A 271 -5.91 -0.90 12.61
CA ASN A 271 -6.22 -2.09 13.40
C ASN A 271 -6.39 -3.33 12.53
N MET A 272 -6.91 -3.17 11.31
CA MET A 272 -6.98 -4.26 10.33
C MET A 272 -5.59 -4.74 9.93
N PHE A 273 -4.65 -3.83 9.63
CA PHE A 273 -3.27 -4.20 9.28
C PHE A 273 -2.52 -4.82 10.46
N LYS A 274 -2.74 -4.33 11.68
CA LYS A 274 -2.23 -4.99 12.91
C LYS A 274 -2.77 -6.40 13.07
N ALA A 275 -4.08 -6.59 12.85
CA ALA A 275 -4.71 -7.91 12.91
C ALA A 275 -4.17 -8.85 11.82
N PHE A 276 -3.89 -8.32 10.63
CA PHE A 276 -3.27 -9.10 9.55
C PHE A 276 -1.90 -9.64 9.97
N PHE A 277 -0.96 -8.80 10.43
CA PHE A 277 0.36 -9.29 10.87
C PHE A 277 0.28 -10.25 12.06
N LYS A 278 -0.63 -10.02 12.99
CA LYS A 278 -0.76 -10.82 14.21
C LYS A 278 -1.43 -12.18 13.99
N ASP A 279 -2.56 -12.22 13.29
CA ASP A 279 -3.49 -13.35 13.31
C ASP A 279 -3.58 -14.11 11.97
N PHE A 280 -2.99 -13.59 10.89
CA PHE A 280 -3.08 -14.20 9.56
C PHE A 280 -2.64 -15.67 9.56
N ARG A 281 -1.45 -16.00 10.07
CA ARG A 281 -0.93 -17.37 10.06
C ARG A 281 -1.84 -18.35 10.79
N ARG A 282 -2.31 -17.94 11.98
CA ARG A 282 -3.21 -18.77 12.79
C ARG A 282 -4.52 -19.05 12.06
N LEU A 283 -5.05 -18.06 11.34
CA LEU A 283 -6.24 -18.23 10.51
C LEU A 283 -5.95 -19.13 9.31
N ASP A 284 -4.88 -18.88 8.57
CA ASP A 284 -4.55 -19.61 7.34
C ASP A 284 -4.35 -21.11 7.59
N ASN A 285 -3.70 -21.46 8.71
CA ASN A 285 -3.51 -22.86 9.13
C ASN A 285 -4.83 -23.60 9.43
N GLN A 286 -5.94 -22.90 9.66
CA GLN A 286 -7.25 -23.50 9.90
C GLN A 286 -8.06 -23.71 8.62
N LEU A 287 -7.60 -23.12 7.50
CA LEU A 287 -8.26 -23.20 6.20
C LEU A 287 -7.61 -24.22 5.26
N GLN A 288 -6.43 -24.73 5.62
CA GLN A 288 -5.71 -25.82 4.95
C GLN A 288 -6.11 -27.16 5.57
#